data_AF-E6NAM3-F1
#
_entry.id   AF-E6NAM3-F1
#
_cell.length_a   1.000
_cell.length_b   1.000
_cell.length_c   1.000
_cell.angle_alpha   90.00
_cell.angle_beta   90.00
_cell.angle_gamma   90.00
#
_symmetry.space_group_name_H-M   'P 1'
#
loop_
_entity.id
_entity.type
_entity.pdbx_description
1 polymer ?
#
loop_
_entity_poly.entity_id
_entity_poly.type
_entity_poly.pdbx_seq_one_letter_code
_entity_poly.pdbx_strand_id
1 'polypeptide(L)'
;MHTKIKVQLVGPIAHSTGLKTLEIELQKENAKLSDLLETLSNRLPQLRNHLIEWATKPGSFIVSVDGEVVRDAGKPLNGGETVLIAPVLVGGSVQEMRVRCLNCGGRIDVPAGASEVLCPSCGTGFLVSWVSPSQPKIRGVKR
;
A
#
# COMPACT_ATOMS: atom_id res chain seq x y z
N MET A 1 -4.23 -24.47 23.93
CA MET A 1 -4.85 -24.75 22.62
C MET A 1 -4.16 -23.92 21.54
N HIS A 2 -4.05 -24.40 20.30
CA HIS A 2 -3.44 -23.64 19.20
C HIS A 2 -4.52 -23.08 18.27
N THR A 3 -4.46 -21.78 18.00
CA THR A 3 -5.41 -21.12 17.11
C THR A 3 -4.77 -21.00 15.73
N LYS A 4 -5.28 -21.76 14.75
CA LYS A 4 -4.83 -21.68 13.34
C LYS A 4 -5.63 -20.62 12.61
N ILE A 5 -4.95 -19.69 11.94
CA ILE A 5 -5.56 -18.57 11.22
C ILE A 5 -4.97 -18.49 9.83
N LYS A 6 -5.84 -18.32 8.83
CA LYS A 6 -5.42 -18.13 7.45
C LYS A 6 -5.31 -16.63 7.17
N VAL A 7 -4.15 -16.16 6.78
CA VAL A 7 -3.90 -14.76 6.42
C VAL A 7 -3.79 -14.63 4.91
N GLN A 8 -4.61 -13.78 4.30
CA GLN A 8 -4.55 -13.44 2.88
C GLN A 8 -3.95 -12.04 2.71
N LEU A 9 -2.95 -11.95 1.83
CA LEU A 9 -2.32 -10.68 1.47
C LEU A 9 -2.80 -10.29 0.07
N VAL A 10 -3.11 -9.02 -0.14
CA VAL A 10 -3.70 -8.53 -1.40
C VAL A 10 -2.91 -7.35 -1.98
N GLY A 11 -2.89 -7.26 -3.31
CA GLY A 11 -2.36 -6.11 -4.05
C GLY A 11 -0.86 -5.91 -3.85
N PRO A 12 -0.40 -4.66 -3.70
CA PRO A 12 1.01 -4.33 -3.46
C PRO A 12 1.66 -5.11 -2.31
N ILE A 13 0.89 -5.45 -1.25
CA ILE A 13 1.39 -6.22 -0.11
C ILE A 13 1.73 -7.65 -0.52
N ALA A 14 0.88 -8.29 -1.31
CA ALA A 14 1.15 -9.63 -1.83
C ALA A 14 2.35 -9.63 -2.80
N HIS A 15 2.47 -8.58 -3.61
CA HIS A 15 3.58 -8.43 -4.54
C HIS A 15 4.91 -8.25 -3.81
N SER A 16 4.98 -7.34 -2.84
CA SER A 16 6.23 -7.03 -2.11
C SER A 16 6.71 -8.19 -1.23
N THR A 17 5.79 -9.00 -0.73
CA THR A 17 6.11 -10.18 0.08
C THR A 17 6.33 -11.45 -0.74
N GLY A 18 5.89 -11.48 -2.01
CA GLY A 18 5.85 -12.70 -2.83
C GLY A 18 4.84 -13.74 -2.33
N LEU A 19 4.00 -13.40 -1.35
CA LEU A 19 3.11 -14.31 -0.64
C LEU A 19 1.67 -13.86 -0.82
N LYS A 20 0.79 -14.77 -1.25
CA LYS A 20 -0.66 -14.50 -1.35
C LYS A 20 -1.42 -14.96 -0.12
N THR A 21 -0.94 -16.01 0.53
CA THR A 21 -1.61 -16.62 1.68
C THR A 21 -0.57 -17.21 2.61
N LEU A 22 -0.84 -17.12 3.91
CA LEU A 22 -0.02 -17.62 4.99
C LEU A 22 -0.93 -18.30 6.01
N GLU A 23 -0.48 -19.40 6.59
CA GLU A 23 -1.09 -19.94 7.80
C GLU A 23 -0.25 -19.54 9.00
N ILE A 24 -0.92 -19.04 10.03
CA ILE A 24 -0.32 -18.61 11.30
C ILE A 24 -0.95 -19.42 12.42
N GLU A 25 -0.10 -19.98 13.27
CA GLU A 25 -0.49 -20.64 14.52
C GLU A 25 -0.19 -19.71 15.69
N LEU A 26 -1.22 -19.32 16.43
CA LEU A 26 -1.08 -18.53 17.64
C LEU A 26 -1.06 -19.46 18.86
N GLN A 27 -0.02 -19.32 19.69
CA GLN A 27 0.19 -20.10 20.92
C GLN A 27 -0.36 -19.36 22.15
N LYS A 28 -1.56 -18.78 22.05
CA LYS A 28 -2.22 -18.05 23.15
C LYS A 28 -3.68 -18.46 23.27
N GLU A 29 -4.13 -18.71 24.50
CA GLU A 29 -5.56 -18.79 24.82
C GLU A 29 -6.16 -17.38 24.75
N ASN A 30 -7.30 -17.23 24.07
CA ASN A 30 -7.92 -15.93 23.75
C ASN A 30 -7.03 -14.99 22.92
N ALA A 31 -6.39 -15.54 21.88
CA ALA A 31 -5.61 -14.75 20.95
C ALA A 31 -6.43 -13.61 20.35
N LYS A 32 -5.82 -12.43 20.25
CA LYS A 32 -6.44 -11.23 19.67
C LYS A 32 -5.83 -10.90 18.32
N LEU A 33 -6.50 -10.01 17.59
CA LEU A 33 -5.98 -9.47 16.35
C LEU A 33 -4.60 -8.81 16.52
N SER A 34 -4.36 -8.13 17.64
CA SER A 34 -3.04 -7.59 17.98
C SER A 34 -1.94 -8.65 18.03
N ASP A 35 -2.22 -9.84 18.57
CA ASP A 35 -1.25 -10.94 18.67
C ASP A 35 -0.90 -11.49 17.28
N LEU A 36 -1.91 -11.57 16.39
CA LEU A 36 -1.70 -11.95 15.00
C LEU A 36 -0.83 -10.93 14.26
N LEU A 37 -1.12 -9.64 14.41
CA LEU A 37 -0.39 -8.57 13.76
C LEU A 37 1.07 -8.51 14.24
N GLU A 38 1.30 -8.69 15.53
CA GLU A 38 2.65 -8.80 16.11
C GLU A 38 3.41 -9.98 15.51
N THR A 39 2.78 -11.16 15.45
CA THR A 39 3.36 -12.37 14.86
C THR A 39 3.70 -12.16 13.37
N LEU A 40 2.80 -11.54 12.61
CA LEU A 40 3.03 -11.19 11.21
C LEU A 40 4.15 -10.16 11.05
N SER A 41 4.27 -9.20 11.96
CA SER A 41 5.32 -8.18 11.91
C SER A 41 6.73 -8.77 12.07
N ASN A 42 6.84 -9.86 12.83
CA ASN A 42 8.09 -10.60 13.00
C ASN A 42 8.39 -11.49 11.77
N ARG A 43 7.35 -12.08 11.16
CA ARG A 43 7.50 -12.99 10.00
C ARG A 43 7.67 -12.25 8.67
N LEU A 44 7.14 -11.04 8.56
CA LEU A 44 7.18 -10.19 7.36
C LEU A 44 7.81 -8.84 7.73
N PRO A 45 9.15 -8.76 7.89
CA PRO A 45 9.85 -7.53 8.28
C PRO A 45 9.51 -6.33 7.38
N GLN A 46 9.28 -6.59 6.09
CA GLN A 46 8.89 -5.61 5.09
C GLN A 46 7.54 -4.92 5.37
N LEU A 47 6.66 -5.53 6.18
CA LEU A 47 5.38 -4.96 6.59
C LEU A 47 5.38 -4.47 8.04
N ARG A 48 6.46 -4.67 8.78
CA ARG A 48 6.51 -4.45 10.24
C ARG A 48 6.04 -3.06 10.64
N ASN A 49 6.58 -2.02 10.01
CA ASN A 49 6.23 -0.63 10.34
C ASN A 49 4.75 -0.35 10.12
N HIS A 50 4.19 -0.85 9.01
CA HIS A 50 2.77 -0.70 8.72
C HIS A 50 1.92 -1.46 9.75
N LEU A 51 2.24 -2.72 10.04
CA LEU A 51 1.49 -3.55 10.98
C LEU A 51 1.45 -2.96 12.40
N ILE A 52 2.58 -2.41 12.86
CA ILE A 52 2.67 -1.70 14.15
C ILE A 52 1.85 -0.41 14.12
N GLU A 53 1.99 0.38 13.06
CA GLU A 53 1.23 1.63 12.90
C GLU A 53 -0.28 1.34 12.97
N TRP A 54 -0.76 0.33 12.27
CA TRP A 54 -2.17 -0.03 12.25
C TRP A 54 -2.74 -0.38 13.63
N ALA A 55 -1.97 -1.08 14.46
CA ALA A 55 -2.39 -1.42 15.82
C ALA A 55 -2.61 -0.17 16.69
N THR A 56 -1.93 0.94 16.37
CA THR A 56 -2.10 2.23 17.08
C THR A 56 -3.05 3.20 16.38
N LYS A 57 -3.12 3.13 15.04
CA LYS A 57 -3.92 4.01 14.18
C LYS A 57 -4.49 3.20 13.00
N PRO A 58 -5.66 2.58 13.18
CA PRO A 58 -6.30 1.79 12.14
C PRO A 58 -6.69 2.68 10.95
N GLY A 59 -6.02 2.53 9.82
CA GLY A 59 -6.28 3.34 8.62
C GLY A 59 -5.20 3.31 7.54
N SER A 60 -4.00 2.78 7.83
CA SER A 60 -2.92 2.61 6.85
C SER A 60 -3.18 1.45 5.86
N PHE A 61 -3.96 0.45 6.26
CA PHE A 61 -4.48 -0.64 5.42
C PHE A 61 -5.78 -1.19 6.02
N ILE A 62 -6.51 -1.93 5.20
CA ILE A 62 -7.73 -2.63 5.55
C ILE A 62 -7.34 -3.99 6.14
N VAL A 63 -7.86 -4.27 7.33
CA VAL A 63 -7.86 -5.61 7.91
C VAL A 63 -9.30 -6.07 7.98
N SER A 64 -9.59 -7.26 7.46
CA SER A 64 -10.90 -7.88 7.62
C SER A 64 -10.78 -9.30 8.15
N VAL A 65 -11.69 -9.70 9.02
CA VAL A 65 -11.80 -11.06 9.57
C VAL A 65 -13.10 -11.66 9.03
N ASP A 66 -13.00 -12.75 8.27
CA ASP A 66 -14.12 -13.41 7.57
C ASP A 66 -15.00 -12.44 6.75
N GLY A 67 -14.35 -11.45 6.14
CA GLY A 67 -14.98 -10.45 5.28
C GLY A 67 -15.51 -9.21 6.02
N GLU A 68 -15.53 -9.21 7.35
CA GLU A 68 -15.88 -8.02 8.14
C GLU A 68 -14.65 -7.13 8.33
N VAL A 69 -14.73 -5.85 7.95
CA VAL A 69 -13.63 -4.90 8.20
C VAL A 69 -13.55 -4.61 9.70
N VAL A 70 -12.39 -4.90 10.29
CA VAL A 70 -12.13 -4.71 11.71
C VAL A 70 -11.23 -3.51 11.88
N ARG A 71 -11.51 -2.68 12.89
CA ARG A 71 -10.65 -1.55 13.30
C ARG A 71 -10.17 -1.66 14.74
N ASP A 72 -10.66 -2.65 15.47
CA ASP A 72 -10.28 -2.92 16.84
C ASP A 72 -9.23 -4.03 16.89
N ALA A 73 -8.00 -3.68 17.26
CA ALA A 73 -6.92 -4.65 17.46
C ALA A 73 -7.20 -5.62 18.63
N GLY A 74 -8.13 -5.26 19.52
CA GLY A 74 -8.58 -6.11 20.62
C GLY A 74 -9.55 -7.22 20.23
N LYS A 75 -10.02 -7.28 18.96
CA LYS A 75 -10.97 -8.29 18.51
C LYS A 75 -10.42 -9.71 18.77
N PRO A 76 -11.16 -10.58 19.48
CA PRO A 76 -10.74 -11.95 19.73
C PRO A 76 -10.78 -12.77 18.44
N LEU A 77 -9.85 -13.72 18.34
CA LEU A 77 -9.73 -14.69 17.26
C LEU A 77 -9.90 -16.10 17.84
N ASN A 78 -10.88 -16.84 17.32
CA ASN A 78 -11.33 -18.12 17.84
C ASN A 78 -10.68 -19.32 17.12
N GLY A 79 -10.09 -19.09 15.95
CA GLY A 79 -9.45 -20.11 15.11
C GLY A 79 -10.33 -20.53 13.94
N GLY A 80 -9.68 -20.78 12.81
CA GLY A 80 -10.35 -21.07 11.54
C GLY A 80 -10.71 -19.83 10.72
N GLU A 81 -10.60 -18.62 11.29
CA GLU A 81 -10.90 -17.40 10.55
C GLU A 81 -9.90 -17.15 9.42
N THR A 82 -10.39 -16.46 8.39
CA THR A 82 -9.58 -15.87 7.33
C THR A 82 -9.42 -14.38 7.57
N VAL A 83 -8.17 -13.95 7.79
CA VAL A 83 -7.79 -12.56 7.95
C VAL A 83 -7.22 -12.03 6.64
N LEU A 84 -7.85 -11.02 6.05
CA LEU A 84 -7.35 -10.36 4.86
C LEU A 84 -6.68 -9.04 5.24
N ILE A 85 -5.51 -8.81 4.66
CA ILE A 85 -4.72 -7.59 4.80
C ILE A 85 -4.54 -7.00 3.40
N ALA A 86 -5.13 -5.83 3.17
CA ALA A 86 -5.12 -5.14 1.89
C ALA A 86 -4.78 -3.66 2.08
N PRO A 87 -3.93 -3.05 1.23
CA PRO A 87 -3.64 -1.63 1.37
C PRO A 87 -4.91 -0.79 1.17
N VAL A 88 -4.99 0.36 1.83
CA VAL A 88 -6.01 1.35 1.46
C VAL A 88 -5.67 1.84 0.06
N LEU A 89 -6.53 1.49 -0.90
CA LEU A 89 -6.40 2.01 -2.26
C LEU A 89 -6.87 3.46 -2.26
N VAL A 90 -5.92 4.39 -2.10
CA VAL A 90 -6.18 5.78 -2.43
C VAL A 90 -6.24 5.85 -3.95
N GLY A 91 -7.38 6.28 -4.51
CA GLY A 91 -7.56 6.48 -5.95
C GLY A 91 -6.63 7.57 -6.47
N GLY A 92 -5.38 7.21 -6.72
CA GLY A 92 -4.32 8.08 -7.17
C GLY A 92 -3.08 7.22 -7.40
N SER A 93 -2.63 7.16 -8.65
CA SER A 93 -1.35 6.55 -9.01
C SER A 93 -0.27 6.94 -8.01
N VAL A 94 0.46 5.95 -7.51
CA VAL A 94 1.68 6.13 -6.71
C VAL A 94 2.46 7.33 -7.26
N GLN A 95 2.91 8.20 -6.37
CA GLN A 95 3.55 9.50 -6.61
C GLN A 95 4.82 9.35 -7.45
N GLU A 96 4.66 9.04 -8.73
CA GLU A 96 5.74 8.97 -9.68
C GLU A 96 6.01 10.40 -10.14
N MET A 97 7.28 10.80 -10.07
CA MET A 97 7.79 12.06 -10.63
C MET A 97 7.80 11.99 -12.17
N ARG A 98 6.71 11.50 -12.76
CA ARG A 98 6.56 11.15 -14.17
C ARG A 98 5.23 11.64 -14.69
N VAL A 99 5.28 12.32 -15.82
CA VAL A 99 4.08 12.72 -16.57
C VAL A 99 4.02 11.99 -17.90
N ARG A 100 2.81 11.84 -18.43
CA ARG A 100 2.60 11.33 -19.78
C ARG A 100 2.73 12.48 -20.76
N CYS A 101 3.55 12.32 -21.79
CA CYS A 101 3.64 13.25 -22.90
C CYS A 101 2.28 13.36 -23.60
N LEU A 102 1.75 14.59 -23.73
CA LEU A 102 0.46 14.81 -24.39
C LEU A 102 0.55 14.78 -25.92
N ASN A 103 1.76 14.69 -26.48
CA ASN A 103 1.98 14.56 -27.91
C ASN A 103 2.15 13.08 -28.33
N CYS A 104 3.21 12.41 -27.85
CA CYS A 104 3.53 11.03 -28.28
C CYS A 104 3.08 9.94 -27.29
N GLY A 105 2.52 10.31 -26.13
CA GLY A 105 2.06 9.35 -25.12
C GLY A 105 3.16 8.70 -24.27
N GLY A 106 4.44 8.96 -24.54
CA GLY A 106 5.59 8.46 -23.77
C GLY A 106 5.63 8.98 -22.32
N ARG A 107 6.52 8.43 -21.49
CA ARG A 107 6.72 8.88 -20.11
C ARG A 107 7.89 9.87 -20.04
N ILE A 108 7.72 10.92 -19.24
CA ILE A 108 8.71 11.98 -19.03
C ILE A 108 9.01 12.03 -17.53
N ASP A 109 10.26 11.80 -17.14
CA ASP A 109 10.72 12.07 -15.78
C ASP A 109 10.79 13.59 -15.56
N VAL A 110 10.20 14.06 -14.47
CA VAL A 110 10.09 15.48 -14.12
C VAL A 110 10.93 15.74 -12.88
N PRO A 111 12.03 16.52 -12.96
CA PRO A 111 12.79 16.93 -11.79
C PRO A 111 11.93 17.68 -10.77
N ALA A 112 12.20 17.50 -9.48
CA ALA A 112 11.44 18.17 -8.43
C ALA A 112 11.49 19.69 -8.58
N GLY A 113 10.31 20.32 -8.53
CA GLY A 113 10.16 21.77 -8.65
C GLY A 113 10.40 22.34 -10.05
N ALA A 114 10.64 21.50 -11.07
CA ALA A 114 10.79 21.96 -12.45
C ALA A 114 9.53 22.72 -12.91
N SER A 115 9.74 23.85 -13.58
CA SER A 115 8.68 24.62 -14.25
C SER A 115 8.47 24.18 -15.70
N GLU A 116 9.44 23.44 -16.27
CA GLU A 116 9.44 23.02 -17.66
C GLU A 116 10.10 21.65 -17.82
N VAL A 117 9.71 20.91 -18.85
CA VAL A 117 10.34 19.63 -19.20
C VAL A 117 10.27 19.37 -20.71
N LEU A 118 11.25 18.66 -21.25
CA LEU A 118 11.26 18.18 -22.63
C LEU A 118 10.92 16.69 -22.67
N CYS A 119 10.08 16.29 -23.60
CA CYS A 119 9.83 14.87 -23.85
C CYS A 119 11.08 14.24 -24.51
N PRO A 120 11.72 13.23 -23.91
CA PRO A 120 12.90 12.61 -24.49
C PRO A 120 12.57 11.80 -25.76
N SER A 121 11.31 11.42 -25.95
CA SER A 121 10.88 10.59 -27.09
C SER A 121 10.53 11.39 -28.35
N CYS A 122 9.97 12.60 -28.20
CA CYS A 122 9.50 13.40 -29.35
C CYS A 122 9.97 14.87 -29.35
N GLY A 123 10.75 15.28 -28.35
CA GLY A 123 11.31 16.62 -28.25
C GLY A 123 10.32 17.74 -27.87
N THR A 124 9.02 17.46 -27.76
CA THR A 124 8.03 18.47 -27.37
C THR A 124 8.29 19.00 -25.96
N GLY A 125 8.34 20.33 -25.82
CA GLY A 125 8.46 21.00 -24.53
C GLY A 125 7.12 21.24 -23.85
N PHE A 126 7.08 21.10 -22.54
CA PHE A 126 5.90 21.31 -21.71
C PHE A 126 6.20 22.20 -20.51
N LEU A 127 5.21 23.00 -20.13
CA LEU A 127 5.18 23.69 -18.84
C LEU A 127 4.65 22.74 -17.77
N VAL A 128 5.28 22.73 -16.61
CA VAL A 128 4.95 21.87 -15.46
C VAL A 128 4.35 22.72 -14.34
N SER A 129 3.32 22.17 -13.70
CA SER A 129 2.70 22.66 -12.48
C SER A 129 2.68 21.53 -11.45
N TRP A 130 2.49 21.85 -10.17
CA TRP A 130 2.60 20.89 -9.08
C TRP A 130 1.31 20.88 -8.26
N VAL A 131 0.68 19.72 -8.12
CA VAL A 131 -0.46 19.53 -7.21
C VAL A 131 0.05 19.38 -5.77
N SER A 132 1.17 18.69 -5.62
CA SER A 132 1.97 18.56 -4.41
C SER A 132 3.45 18.44 -4.81
N PRO A 133 4.42 18.55 -3.88
CA PRO A 133 5.86 18.43 -4.21
C PRO A 133 6.27 17.13 -4.90
N SER A 134 5.46 16.06 -4.82
CA SER A 134 5.70 14.75 -5.43
C SER A 134 4.77 14.43 -6.60
N GLN A 135 3.91 15.37 -7.01
CA GLN A 135 2.90 15.14 -8.04
C GLN A 135 2.95 16.24 -9.13
N PRO A 136 3.84 16.09 -10.13
CA PRO A 136 3.91 16.99 -11.27
C PRO A 136 2.72 16.78 -12.22
N LYS A 137 2.34 17.87 -12.92
CA LYS A 137 1.28 17.89 -13.93
C LYS A 137 1.65 18.81 -15.09
N ILE A 138 1.46 18.35 -16.33
CA ILE A 138 1.58 19.21 -17.51
C ILE A 138 0.50 20.28 -17.49
N ARG A 139 0.91 21.53 -17.53
CA ARG A 139 0.03 22.71 -17.60
C ARG A 139 -0.29 23.09 -19.05
N GLY A 140 0.65 22.88 -19.97
CA GLY A 140 0.51 23.23 -21.38
C GLY A 140 1.79 22.97 -22.16
N VAL A 141 1.72 23.16 -23.47
CA VAL A 141 2.89 23.06 -24.37
C VAL A 141 3.73 24.33 -24.21
N LYS A 142 5.04 24.17 -24.07
CA LYS A 142 5.99 25.29 -24.11
C LYS A 142 6.05 25.79 -25.56
N ARG A 143 5.57 27.01 -25.78
CA ARG A 143 5.65 27.69 -27.08
C ARG A 143 7.02 28.29 -27.28
#